data_AF-A0A258U788-F1
#
_entry.id   AF-A0A258U788-F1
#
_cell.length_a   1.000
_cell.length_b   1.000
_cell.length_c   1.000
_cell.angle_alpha   90.00
_cell.angle_beta   90.00
_cell.angle_gamma   90.00
#
_symmetry.space_group_name_H-M   'P 1'
#
loop_
_entity.id
_entity.type
_entity.pdbx_description
1 polymer ?
#
loop_
_entity_poly.entity_id
_entity_poly.type
_entity_poly.pdbx_seq_one_letter_code
_entity_poly.pdbx_strand_id
1 'polypeptide(L)'
;MATISRYELAERIQRVIYNGLPTDDATITIPVINLWINDALAAAAKKNYTESLQIEGIASINNSFYTTYKGLAITPDEEGVWKFSLPQIPLGLGRNEGLSTVQFKGDGKVSFTAIPLTQNQVGYADNLRKVPNKIFYWNEGETVYIKSALQMNQYTATVRMVSGGNSSNLDSVLNIPDDYVADVIGYVVKLLMTERSQPIDQVNDGVDKV
;
A
#
# COMPACT_ATOMS: atom_id res chain seq x y z
N MET A 1 -5.27 19.61 -11.48
CA MET A 1 -5.33 18.17 -11.19
C MET A 1 -6.61 17.93 -10.41
N ALA A 2 -7.57 17.23 -11.01
CA ALA A 2 -8.81 16.88 -10.31
C ALA A 2 -8.49 15.68 -9.41
N THR A 3 -8.45 15.89 -8.10
CA THR A 3 -8.29 14.81 -7.13
C THR A 3 -9.57 14.00 -7.12
N ILE A 4 -9.53 12.77 -7.65
CA ILE A 4 -10.65 11.84 -7.58
C ILE A 4 -10.67 11.18 -6.20
N SER A 5 -11.84 11.18 -5.56
CA SER A 5 -12.07 10.41 -4.32
C SER A 5 -12.32 8.93 -4.65
N ARG A 6 -12.13 8.05 -3.66
CA ARG A 6 -12.43 6.62 -3.84
C ARG A 6 -13.91 6.39 -4.13
N TYR A 7 -14.80 7.18 -3.53
CA TYR A 7 -16.23 7.16 -3.80
C TYR A 7 -16.55 7.48 -5.27
N GLU A 8 -16.02 8.58 -5.79
CA GLU A 8 -16.26 8.98 -7.19
C GLU A 8 -15.73 7.95 -8.19
N LEU A 9 -14.57 7.34 -7.91
CA LEU A 9 -14.04 6.26 -8.73
C LEU A 9 -14.94 5.01 -8.68
N ALA A 10 -15.39 4.62 -7.48
CA ALA A 10 -16.24 3.45 -7.30
C ALA A 10 -17.60 3.65 -7.99
N GLU A 11 -18.19 4.83 -7.89
CA GLU A 11 -19.42 5.18 -8.61
C GLU A 11 -19.22 5.13 -10.13
N ARG A 12 -18.09 5.65 -10.63
CA ARG A 12 -17.75 5.57 -12.05
C ARG A 12 -17.63 4.12 -12.53
N ILE A 13 -16.99 3.24 -11.75
CA ILE A 13 -16.89 1.81 -12.05
C ILE A 13 -18.28 1.16 -12.05
N GLN A 14 -19.11 1.46 -11.06
CA GLN A 14 -20.47 0.93 -10.96
C GLN A 14 -21.30 1.32 -12.20
N ARG A 15 -21.19 2.57 -12.66
CA ARG A 15 -21.87 3.06 -13.86
C ARG A 15 -21.41 2.34 -15.14
N VAL A 16 -20.12 2.00 -15.23
CA VAL A 16 -19.58 1.22 -16.37
C VAL A 16 -20.15 -0.20 -16.37
N ILE A 17 -20.30 -0.83 -15.21
CA ILE A 17 -20.81 -2.22 -15.12
C ILE A 17 -22.30 -2.31 -15.46
N TYR A 18 -23.10 -1.36 -14.98
CA TYR A 18 -24.54 -1.34 -15.18
C TYR A 18 -24.99 -0.55 -16.42
N ASN A 19 -24.05 -0.01 -17.21
CA ASN A 19 -24.33 0.86 -18.37
C ASN A 19 -25.26 2.05 -18.05
N GLY A 20 -25.12 2.64 -16.86
CA GLY A 20 -26.02 3.68 -16.38
C GLY A 20 -26.03 3.80 -14.87
N LEU A 21 -27.09 4.43 -14.32
CA LEU A 21 -27.28 4.46 -12.88
C LEU A 21 -27.72 3.07 -12.40
N PRO A 22 -27.08 2.51 -11.36
CA PRO A 22 -27.49 1.24 -10.77
C PRO A 22 -28.90 1.38 -10.19
N THR A 23 -29.70 0.33 -10.34
CA THR A 23 -31.00 0.18 -9.65
C THR A 23 -30.79 -0.25 -8.20
N ASP A 24 -31.79 -0.09 -7.35
CA ASP A 24 -31.71 -0.48 -5.92
C ASP A 24 -31.37 -1.97 -5.72
N ASP A 25 -31.69 -2.83 -6.70
CA ASP A 25 -31.36 -4.27 -6.70
C ASP A 25 -29.91 -4.59 -7.17
N ALA A 26 -29.03 -3.59 -7.25
CA ALA A 26 -27.65 -3.81 -7.69
C ALA A 26 -26.86 -4.66 -6.69
N THR A 27 -26.43 -5.85 -7.15
CA THR A 27 -25.61 -6.78 -6.37
C THR A 27 -24.19 -6.26 -6.12
N ILE A 28 -23.63 -5.48 -7.04
CA ILE A 28 -22.30 -4.89 -6.92
C ILE A 28 -22.43 -3.51 -6.28
N THR A 29 -22.11 -3.45 -5.00
CA THR A 29 -22.20 -2.24 -4.18
C THR A 29 -20.85 -1.51 -4.08
N ILE A 30 -20.87 -0.22 -3.78
CA ILE A 30 -19.68 0.64 -3.64
C ILE A 30 -18.64 0.05 -2.65
N PRO A 31 -19.02 -0.49 -1.47
CA PRO A 31 -18.05 -1.13 -0.57
C PRO A 31 -17.31 -2.32 -1.19
N VAL A 32 -17.99 -3.13 -2.01
CA VAL A 32 -17.37 -4.26 -2.71
C VAL A 32 -16.35 -3.76 -3.74
N ILE A 33 -16.71 -2.73 -4.50
CA ILE A 33 -15.80 -2.10 -5.46
C ILE A 33 -14.57 -1.52 -4.74
N ASN A 34 -14.75 -0.92 -3.56
CA ASN A 34 -13.66 -0.32 -2.79
C ASN A 34 -12.58 -1.34 -2.35
N LEU A 35 -12.96 -2.61 -2.13
CA LEU A 35 -12.00 -3.68 -1.85
C LEU A 35 -11.09 -3.91 -3.05
N TRP A 36 -11.68 -4.11 -4.23
CA TRP A 36 -10.97 -4.37 -5.48
C TRP A 36 -10.14 -3.18 -5.98
N ILE A 37 -10.53 -1.96 -5.61
CA ILE A 37 -9.73 -0.77 -5.92
C ILE A 37 -8.31 -0.90 -5.34
N ASN A 38 -8.11 -1.44 -4.14
CA ASN A 38 -6.75 -1.58 -3.58
C ASN A 38 -5.85 -2.51 -4.41
N ASP A 39 -6.42 -3.62 -4.90
CA ASP A 39 -5.68 -4.58 -5.73
C ASP A 39 -5.37 -3.98 -7.12
N ALA A 40 -6.32 -3.24 -7.67
CA ALA A 40 -6.13 -2.52 -8.93
C ALA A 40 -5.02 -1.46 -8.82
N LEU A 41 -4.95 -0.76 -7.69
CA LEU A 41 -3.88 0.21 -7.40
C LEU A 41 -2.52 -0.47 -7.25
N ALA A 42 -2.49 -1.63 -6.60
CA ALA A 42 -1.28 -2.45 -6.51
C ALA A 42 -0.77 -2.86 -7.90
N ALA A 43 -1.69 -3.30 -8.77
CA ALA A 43 -1.39 -3.66 -10.14
C ALA A 43 -0.87 -2.46 -10.96
N ALA A 44 -1.51 -1.28 -10.82
CA ALA A 44 -1.10 -0.05 -11.51
C ALA A 44 0.30 0.42 -11.06
N ALA A 45 0.57 0.42 -9.75
CA ALA A 45 1.89 0.79 -9.23
C ALA A 45 2.99 -0.17 -9.72
N LYS A 46 2.70 -1.48 -9.78
CA LYS A 46 3.62 -2.46 -10.35
C LYS A 46 3.85 -2.28 -11.84
N LYS A 47 2.79 -1.95 -12.60
CA LYS A 47 2.88 -1.64 -14.03
C LYS A 47 3.79 -0.43 -14.26
N ASN A 48 3.58 0.66 -13.52
CA ASN A 48 4.43 1.85 -13.59
C ASN A 48 5.91 1.54 -13.32
N TYR A 49 6.17 0.73 -12.28
CA TYR A 49 7.52 0.28 -11.96
C TYR A 49 8.17 -0.55 -13.08
N THR A 50 7.42 -1.47 -13.69
CA THR A 50 7.95 -2.29 -14.79
C THR A 50 8.15 -1.49 -16.07
N GLU A 51 7.28 -0.52 -16.36
CA GLU A 51 7.38 0.34 -17.53
C GLU A 51 8.57 1.29 -17.43
N SER A 52 8.82 1.89 -16.27
CA SER A 52 10.00 2.73 -16.06
C SER A 52 11.29 1.91 -16.26
N LEU A 53 11.31 0.68 -15.75
CA LEU A 53 12.45 -0.22 -15.91
C LEU A 53 12.67 -0.61 -17.39
N GLN A 54 11.61 -0.83 -18.15
CA GLN A 54 11.70 -1.22 -19.56
C GLN A 54 12.08 -0.05 -20.49
N ILE A 55 11.55 1.15 -20.22
CA ILE A 55 11.74 2.33 -21.09
C ILE A 55 13.03 3.05 -20.73
N GLU A 56 13.24 3.32 -19.45
CA GLU A 56 14.34 4.18 -18.97
C GLU A 56 15.52 3.36 -18.42
N GLY A 57 15.35 2.04 -18.23
CA GLY A 57 16.35 1.20 -17.57
C GLY A 57 16.47 1.46 -16.07
N ILE A 58 15.62 2.32 -15.51
CA ILE A 58 15.64 2.72 -14.10
C ILE A 58 14.33 2.31 -13.45
N ALA A 59 14.45 1.48 -12.42
CA ALA A 59 13.36 1.12 -11.51
C ALA A 59 12.95 2.35 -10.70
N SER A 60 11.77 2.92 -10.98
CA SER A 60 11.24 4.07 -10.25
C SER A 60 9.71 4.04 -10.22
N ILE A 61 9.13 4.78 -9.28
CA ILE A 61 7.68 4.89 -9.13
C ILE A 61 7.32 6.37 -9.15
N ASN A 62 6.25 6.70 -9.86
CA ASN A 62 5.75 8.06 -9.90
C ASN A 62 5.40 8.55 -8.49
N ASN A 63 5.83 9.77 -8.17
CA ASN A 63 5.63 10.34 -6.84
C ASN A 63 4.15 10.43 -6.41
N SER A 64 3.24 10.43 -7.37
CA SER A 64 1.79 10.49 -7.15
C SER A 64 1.23 9.24 -6.47
N PHE A 65 1.98 8.13 -6.42
CA PHE A 65 1.58 6.91 -5.68
C PHE A 65 2.01 6.91 -4.22
N TYR A 66 2.78 7.90 -3.74
CA TYR A 66 3.26 7.90 -2.36
C TYR A 66 2.27 8.56 -1.40
N THR A 67 2.03 7.88 -0.28
CA THR A 67 1.31 8.43 0.87
C THR A 67 2.25 8.54 2.07
N THR A 68 2.12 9.62 2.85
CA THR A 68 2.90 9.82 4.08
C THR A 68 2.03 9.64 5.31
N TYR A 69 2.34 8.64 6.13
CA TYR A 69 1.75 8.39 7.43
C TYR A 69 2.62 9.00 8.53
N LYS A 70 2.01 9.66 9.52
CA LYS A 70 2.70 10.38 10.59
C LYS A 70 2.17 9.95 11.95
N GLY A 71 2.99 10.09 12.98
CA GLY A 71 2.57 9.87 14.36
C GLY A 71 2.42 8.40 14.73
N LEU A 72 3.11 7.49 14.01
CA LEU A 72 3.07 6.07 14.33
C LEU A 72 3.84 5.83 15.64
N ALA A 73 3.18 5.16 16.59
CA ALA A 73 3.74 4.88 17.90
C ALA A 73 4.80 3.77 17.81
N ILE A 74 5.93 3.97 18.50
CA ILE A 74 7.03 3.01 18.53
C ILE A 74 6.99 2.27 19.85
N THR A 75 7.02 0.93 19.78
CA THR A 75 7.02 0.05 20.94
C THR A 75 8.33 -0.75 21.00
N PRO A 76 8.81 -1.09 22.21
CA PRO A 76 9.95 -1.99 22.34
C PRO A 76 9.56 -3.42 21.92
N ASP A 77 10.51 -4.16 21.36
CA ASP A 77 10.35 -5.57 21.02
C ASP A 77 11.37 -6.44 21.76
N GLU A 78 12.66 -6.24 21.46
CA GLU A 78 13.80 -6.90 22.11
C GLU A 78 14.87 -5.86 22.51
N GLU A 79 15.96 -6.29 23.14
CA GLU A 79 17.03 -5.39 23.57
C GLU A 79 17.68 -4.68 22.36
N GLY A 80 17.48 -3.37 22.26
CA GLY A 80 17.97 -2.56 21.14
C GLY A 80 17.17 -2.70 19.85
N VAL A 81 16.02 -3.39 19.89
CA VAL A 81 15.08 -3.54 18.78
C VAL A 81 13.73 -2.94 19.16
N TRP A 82 13.21 -2.10 18.28
CA TRP A 82 11.92 -1.44 18.42
C TRP A 82 11.04 -1.76 17.22
N LYS A 83 9.73 -1.61 17.35
CA LYS A 83 8.80 -1.87 16.26
C LYS A 83 7.66 -0.87 16.21
N PHE A 84 7.02 -0.78 15.06
CA PHE A 84 5.73 -0.11 14.89
C PHE A 84 4.93 -0.80 13.77
N SER A 85 3.61 -0.65 13.82
CA SER A 85 2.70 -1.19 12.81
C SER A 85 2.42 -0.16 11.73
N LEU A 86 2.42 -0.60 10.47
CA LEU A 86 2.02 0.18 9.33
C LEU A 86 0.51 0.15 9.17
N PRO A 87 -0.12 1.22 8.66
CA PRO A 87 -1.57 1.21 8.38
C PRO A 87 -1.99 0.22 7.29
N GLN A 88 -1.05 -0.22 6.45
CA GLN A 88 -1.28 -1.25 5.44
C GLN A 88 0.05 -1.96 5.12
N ILE A 89 -0.03 -3.17 4.58
CA ILE A 89 1.14 -3.90 4.10
C ILE A 89 1.71 -3.17 2.86
N PRO A 90 3.01 -2.86 2.81
CA PRO A 90 3.63 -2.26 1.63
C PRO A 90 3.46 -3.14 0.40
N LEU A 91 3.24 -2.49 -0.75
CA LEU A 91 3.20 -3.20 -2.02
C LEU A 91 4.54 -3.90 -2.29
N GLY A 92 4.46 -5.13 -2.79
CA GLY A 92 5.61 -5.97 -3.14
C GLY A 92 6.35 -5.45 -4.37
N LEU A 93 7.12 -4.38 -4.18
CA LEU A 93 7.89 -3.68 -5.21
C LEU A 93 9.37 -3.85 -4.93
N GLY A 94 10.07 -4.44 -5.91
CA GLY A 94 11.52 -4.62 -5.87
C GLY A 94 12.05 -5.11 -4.54
N ARG A 95 13.19 -4.55 -4.13
CA ARG A 95 13.93 -4.92 -2.92
C ARG A 95 13.70 -3.88 -1.82
N ASN A 96 12.48 -3.84 -1.29
CA ASN A 96 11.96 -2.90 -0.26
C ASN A 96 11.50 -1.51 -0.77
N GLU A 97 11.14 -1.37 -2.05
CA GLU A 97 10.72 -0.08 -2.60
C GLU A 97 9.27 0.30 -2.26
N GLY A 98 8.50 -0.63 -1.68
CA GLY A 98 7.19 -0.34 -1.10
C GLY A 98 7.26 0.67 0.05
N LEU A 99 8.39 0.75 0.77
CA LEU A 99 8.67 1.70 1.84
C LEU A 99 9.80 2.64 1.42
N SER A 100 9.44 3.82 0.91
CA SER A 100 10.40 4.80 0.39
C SER A 100 11.28 5.41 1.49
N THR A 101 10.67 5.89 2.57
CA THR A 101 11.42 6.52 3.67
C THR A 101 10.75 6.29 5.01
N VAL A 102 11.55 5.94 6.03
CA VAL A 102 11.14 5.94 7.44
C VAL A 102 11.94 7.01 8.17
N GLN A 103 11.24 7.91 8.85
CA GLN A 103 11.82 9.02 9.59
C GLN A 103 11.28 9.04 11.02
N PHE A 104 12.16 9.32 11.98
CA PHE A 104 11.81 9.41 13.39
C PHE A 104 11.86 10.85 13.84
N LYS A 105 10.75 11.36 14.39
CA LYS A 105 10.65 12.72 14.90
C LYS A 105 10.46 12.69 16.42
N GLY A 106 11.40 13.32 17.12
CA GLY A 106 11.29 13.60 18.56
C GLY A 106 10.85 15.04 18.78
N ASP A 107 10.29 15.35 19.96
CA ASP A 107 9.72 16.63 20.42
C ASP A 107 10.18 17.89 19.64
N GLY A 108 9.61 18.05 18.45
CA GLY A 108 9.75 19.21 17.57
C GLY A 108 11.08 19.45 16.85
N LYS A 109 12.19 18.75 17.09
CA LYS A 109 13.52 19.28 16.66
C LYS A 109 14.51 18.35 15.94
N VAL A 110 14.40 17.02 16.03
CA VAL A 110 15.38 16.13 15.37
C VAL A 110 14.67 15.05 14.57
N SER A 111 14.92 15.03 13.26
CA SER A 111 14.46 13.98 12.35
C SER A 111 15.62 13.06 11.99
N PHE A 112 15.58 11.80 12.44
CA PHE A 112 16.52 10.78 11.99
C PHE A 112 15.90 10.02 10.82
N THR A 113 16.53 10.05 9.66
CA THR A 113 16.13 9.18 8.54
C THR A 113 16.78 7.82 8.72
N ALA A 114 15.95 6.79 8.72
CA ALA A 114 16.37 5.42 8.90
C ALA A 114 16.90 4.85 7.57
N ILE A 115 17.86 3.93 7.68
CA ILE A 115 18.45 3.25 6.53
C ILE A 115 17.74 1.90 6.35
N PRO A 116 17.16 1.62 5.17
CA PRO A 116 16.51 0.35 4.91
C PRO A 116 17.54 -0.79 4.84
N LEU A 117 17.20 -1.91 5.45
CA LEU A 117 17.90 -3.18 5.31
C LEU A 117 16.95 -4.22 4.72
N THR A 118 17.51 -5.07 3.87
CA THR A 118 16.82 -6.29 3.43
C THR A 118 17.00 -7.41 4.44
N GLN A 119 16.12 -8.41 4.44
CA GLN A 119 16.20 -9.52 5.41
C GLN A 119 17.58 -10.18 5.43
N ASN A 120 18.18 -10.36 4.26
CA ASN A 120 19.53 -10.93 4.12
C ASN A 120 20.63 -10.02 4.71
N GLN A 121 20.40 -8.71 4.78
CA GLN A 121 21.34 -7.73 5.34
C GLN A 121 21.22 -7.58 6.85
N VAL A 122 20.10 -7.97 7.47
CA VAL A 122 19.90 -7.85 8.93
C VAL A 122 21.00 -8.60 9.68
N GLY A 123 21.24 -9.87 9.33
CA GLY A 123 22.29 -10.68 9.95
C GLY A 123 23.71 -10.10 9.75
N TYR A 124 23.99 -9.46 8.61
CA TYR A 124 25.28 -8.79 8.39
C TYR A 124 25.41 -7.53 9.24
N ALA A 125 24.36 -6.70 9.30
CA ALA A 125 24.34 -5.47 10.10
C ALA A 125 24.57 -5.75 11.59
N ASP A 126 24.16 -6.92 12.07
CA ASP A 126 24.31 -7.34 13.45
C ASP A 126 25.74 -7.73 13.82
N ASN A 127 26.47 -8.29 12.86
CA ASN A 127 27.86 -8.71 13.03
C ASN A 127 28.86 -7.57 12.76
N LEU A 128 28.41 -6.48 12.15
CA LEU A 128 29.25 -5.31 11.89
C LEU A 128 29.31 -4.39 13.11
N ARG A 129 30.37 -3.57 13.17
CA ARG A 129 30.49 -2.53 14.20
C ARG A 129 29.30 -1.58 14.10
N LYS A 130 28.56 -1.44 15.20
CA LYS A 130 27.42 -0.52 15.31
C LYS A 130 27.86 0.90 14.93
N VAL A 131 27.23 1.47 13.91
CA VAL A 131 27.49 2.84 13.48
C VAL A 131 26.73 3.79 14.41
N PRO A 132 27.40 4.70 15.12
CA PRO A 132 26.73 5.63 16.03
C PRO A 132 25.79 6.56 15.26
N ASN A 133 24.66 6.92 15.87
CA ASN A 133 23.64 7.84 15.34
C ASN A 133 23.02 7.42 13.99
N LYS A 134 23.12 6.14 13.62
CA LYS A 134 22.39 5.56 12.48
C LYS A 134 21.33 4.62 13.01
N ILE A 135 20.18 4.70 12.38
CA ILE A 135 19.03 3.86 12.67
C ILE A 135 18.81 2.99 11.44
N PHE A 136 18.74 1.69 11.65
CA PHE A 136 18.44 0.73 10.60
C PHE A 136 17.01 0.24 10.78
N TYR A 137 16.34 -0.08 9.67
CA TYR A 137 15.02 -0.68 9.72
C TYR A 137 14.86 -1.77 8.66
N TRP A 138 13.98 -2.72 8.93
CA TRP A 138 13.48 -3.68 7.96
C TRP A 138 11.99 -3.90 8.22
N ASN A 139 11.28 -4.37 7.21
CA ASN A 139 9.85 -4.60 7.28
C ASN A 139 9.53 -6.08 7.11
N GLU A 140 8.60 -6.58 7.91
CA GLU A 140 8.03 -7.92 7.80
C GLU A 140 6.51 -7.79 7.81
N GLY A 141 5.91 -7.93 6.62
CA GLY A 141 4.48 -7.66 6.44
C GLY A 141 4.11 -6.24 6.86
N GLU A 142 3.21 -6.14 7.84
CA GLU A 142 2.70 -4.88 8.40
C GLU A 142 3.65 -4.27 9.45
N THR A 143 4.56 -5.06 10.03
CA THR A 143 5.43 -4.59 11.11
C THR A 143 6.76 -4.09 10.55
N VAL A 144 7.19 -2.93 11.03
CA VAL A 144 8.54 -2.42 10.78
C VAL A 144 9.35 -2.53 12.04
N TYR A 145 10.48 -3.21 11.94
CA TYR A 145 11.47 -3.34 13.00
C TYR A 145 12.58 -2.32 12.81
N ILE A 146 13.11 -1.87 13.94
CA ILE A 146 14.06 -0.78 14.03
C ILE A 146 15.19 -1.23 14.93
N LYS A 147 16.42 -1.12 14.45
CA LYS A 147 17.62 -1.32 15.24
C LYS A 147 18.30 0.02 15.50
N SER A 148 18.38 0.38 16.77
CA SER A 148 18.92 1.65 17.23
C SER A 148 19.56 1.50 18.60
N ALA A 149 20.67 2.22 18.82
CA ALA A 149 21.26 2.37 20.15
C ALA A 149 20.54 3.44 21.01
N LEU A 150 19.68 4.25 20.38
CA LEU A 150 18.90 5.30 21.05
C LEU A 150 17.58 4.72 21.59
N GLN A 151 17.10 5.27 22.70
CA GLN A 151 15.75 4.98 23.18
C GLN A 151 14.71 5.62 22.26
N MET A 152 13.92 4.79 21.58
CA MET A 152 12.98 5.23 20.55
C MET A 152 11.57 5.56 21.07
N ASN A 153 11.26 5.25 22.33
CA ASN A 153 9.95 5.49 22.96
C ASN A 153 9.47 6.96 22.94
N GLN A 154 10.41 7.91 22.93
CA GLN A 154 10.13 9.35 22.87
C GLN A 154 9.94 9.89 21.44
N TYR A 155 10.09 9.03 20.42
CA TYR A 155 9.98 9.39 19.02
C TYR A 155 8.69 8.84 18.42
N THR A 156 8.18 9.53 17.41
CA THR A 156 7.12 9.03 16.54
C THR A 156 7.67 8.74 15.15
N ALA A 157 7.20 7.67 14.51
CA ALA A 157 7.61 7.34 13.16
C ALA A 157 6.72 8.08 12.14
N THR A 158 7.37 8.56 11.09
CA THR A 158 6.79 9.11 9.87
C THR A 158 7.26 8.25 8.71
N VAL A 159 6.33 7.68 7.99
CA VAL A 159 6.60 6.70 6.94
C VAL A 159 6.03 7.19 5.63
N ARG A 160 6.84 7.15 4.57
CA ARG A 160 6.39 7.34 3.20
C ARG A 160 6.42 5.98 2.50
N MET A 161 5.27 5.56 2.00
CA MET A 161 5.11 4.28 1.32
C MET A 161 4.22 4.44 0.10
N VAL A 162 4.37 3.53 -0.85
CA VAL A 162 3.48 3.44 -2.01
C VAL A 162 2.12 2.96 -1.50
N SER A 163 1.08 3.76 -1.72
CA SER A 163 -0.26 3.46 -1.24
C SER A 163 -1.31 4.22 -2.03
N GLY A 164 -2.43 3.54 -2.25
CA GLY A 164 -3.67 4.07 -2.82
C GLY A 164 -4.48 5.00 -1.91
N GLY A 165 -3.91 5.54 -0.83
CA GLY A 165 -4.63 6.34 0.16
C GLY A 165 -5.20 5.50 1.32
N ASN A 166 -6.17 6.06 2.07
CA ASN A 166 -6.80 5.34 3.17
C ASN A 166 -7.96 4.47 2.65
N SER A 167 -7.77 3.15 2.65
CA SER A 167 -8.77 2.19 2.18
C SER A 167 -10.04 2.14 3.04
N SER A 168 -9.95 2.52 4.31
CA SER A 168 -11.08 2.56 5.24
C SER A 168 -11.95 3.80 5.11
N ASN A 169 -11.53 4.81 4.32
CA ASN A 169 -12.28 6.04 4.10
C ASN A 169 -12.58 6.22 2.59
N LEU A 170 -13.86 6.14 2.21
CA LEU A 170 -14.32 6.32 0.83
C LEU A 170 -14.12 7.76 0.32
N ASP A 171 -14.05 8.73 1.23
CA ASP A 171 -13.78 10.13 0.89
C ASP A 171 -12.27 10.42 0.79
N SER A 172 -11.42 9.41 1.02
CA SER A 172 -9.98 9.57 0.84
C SER A 172 -9.68 9.92 -0.62
N VAL A 173 -8.81 10.91 -0.81
CA VAL A 173 -8.22 11.20 -2.12
C VAL A 173 -7.42 9.99 -2.56
N LEU A 174 -7.59 9.62 -3.82
CA LEU A 174 -6.86 8.53 -4.45
C LEU A 174 -5.53 9.03 -4.99
N ASN A 175 -4.44 8.47 -4.48
CA ASN A 175 -3.08 8.82 -4.89
C ASN A 175 -2.67 7.98 -6.10
N ILE A 176 -3.17 8.36 -7.28
CA ILE A 176 -2.76 7.80 -8.58
C ILE A 176 -2.56 8.87 -9.65
N PRO A 177 -1.64 8.66 -10.60
CA PRO A 177 -1.58 9.45 -11.82
C PRO A 177 -2.82 9.21 -12.70
N ASP A 178 -3.28 10.26 -13.37
CA ASP A 178 -4.48 10.24 -14.24
C ASP A 178 -4.38 9.19 -15.35
N ASP A 179 -3.18 8.94 -15.87
CA ASP A 179 -2.93 7.99 -16.97
C ASP A 179 -3.30 6.54 -16.60
N TYR A 180 -3.17 6.17 -15.32
CA TYR A 180 -3.47 4.82 -14.83
C TYR A 180 -4.93 4.65 -14.38
N VAL A 181 -5.74 5.72 -14.35
CA VAL A 181 -7.14 5.64 -13.92
C VAL A 181 -7.94 4.67 -14.82
N ALA A 182 -7.71 4.73 -16.13
CA ALA A 182 -8.39 3.83 -17.07
C ALA A 182 -8.00 2.36 -16.86
N ASP A 183 -6.72 2.10 -16.57
CA ASP A 183 -6.21 0.76 -16.27
C ASP A 183 -6.82 0.22 -14.98
N VAL A 184 -6.92 1.05 -13.93
CA VAL A 184 -7.54 0.70 -12.65
C VAL A 184 -9.01 0.32 -12.85
N ILE A 185 -9.78 1.14 -13.58
CA ILE A 185 -11.19 0.86 -13.89
C ILE A 185 -11.30 -0.47 -14.65
N GLY A 186 -10.49 -0.66 -15.70
CA GLY A 186 -10.50 -1.87 -16.51
C GLY A 186 -10.19 -3.13 -15.70
N TYR A 187 -9.24 -3.06 -14.78
CA TYR A 187 -8.88 -4.15 -13.88
C TYR A 187 -10.03 -4.55 -12.96
N VAL A 188 -10.67 -3.57 -12.29
CA VAL A 188 -11.77 -3.83 -11.37
C VAL A 188 -13.00 -4.37 -12.12
N VAL A 189 -13.35 -3.79 -13.26
CA VAL A 189 -14.46 -4.27 -14.10
C VAL A 189 -14.23 -5.71 -14.54
N LYS A 190 -13.01 -6.06 -14.94
CA LYS A 190 -12.67 -7.43 -15.36
C LYS A 190 -12.89 -8.44 -14.23
N LEU A 191 -12.45 -8.11 -13.00
CA LEU A 191 -12.63 -8.99 -11.85
C LEU A 191 -14.11 -9.14 -11.48
N LEU A 192 -14.84 -8.04 -11.36
CA LEU A 192 -16.26 -8.06 -11.01
C LEU A 192 -17.14 -8.75 -12.06
N MET A 193 -16.83 -8.58 -13.35
CA MET A 193 -17.53 -9.31 -14.42
C MET A 193 -17.20 -10.80 -14.38
N THR A 194 -15.98 -11.17 -14.01
CA THR A 194 -15.60 -12.58 -13.82
C THR A 194 -16.38 -13.18 -12.65
N GLU A 195 -16.44 -12.51 -11.51
CA GLU A 195 -17.25 -12.95 -10.36
C GLU A 195 -18.73 -13.09 -10.72
N ARG A 196 -19.29 -12.12 -11.45
CA ARG A 196 -20.69 -12.17 -11.91
C ARG A 196 -20.96 -13.28 -12.91
N SER A 197 -19.97 -13.64 -13.73
CA SER A 197 -20.09 -14.71 -14.73
C SER A 197 -19.97 -16.12 -14.14
N GLN A 198 -19.49 -16.25 -12.90
CA GLN A 198 -19.45 -17.52 -12.20
C GLN A 198 -20.85 -17.88 -11.69
N PRO A 199 -21.38 -19.06 -12.03
CA PRO A 199 -22.67 -19.51 -11.50
C PRO A 199 -22.55 -19.61 -9.97
N ILE A 200 -23.47 -18.94 -9.26
CA ILE A 200 -23.59 -19.09 -7.81
C ILE A 200 -24.31 -20.41 -7.56
N ASP A 201 -23.60 -21.37 -6.96
CA ASP A 201 -24.23 -22.60 -6.51
C ASP A 201 -25.17 -22.29 -5.34
N GLN A 202 -26.46 -22.21 -5.65
CA GLN A 202 -27.51 -21.91 -4.66
C GLN A 202 -27.98 -23.16 -3.91
N VAL A 203 -27.52 -24.36 -4.28
CA VAL A 203 -27.97 -25.61 -3.68
C VAL A 203 -26.75 -26.46 -3.32
N ASN A 204 -26.48 -26.63 -2.03
CA ASN A 204 -25.49 -27.58 -1.54
C ASN A 204 -26.01 -29.02 -1.73
N ASP A 205 -26.15 -29.47 -2.98
CA ASP A 205 -26.56 -30.81 -3.39
C ASP A 205 -25.38 -31.76 -3.67
N GLY A 206 -24.16 -31.28 -3.45
CA GLY A 206 -22.94 -32.07 -3.58
C GLY A 206 -22.54 -32.37 -5.02
N VAL A 207 -23.14 -31.71 -6.01
CA VAL A 207 -22.75 -31.84 -7.43
C VAL A 207 -22.42 -30.45 -7.97
N ASP A 208 -21.12 -30.18 -8.12
CA ASP A 208 -20.62 -28.98 -8.79
C ASP A 208 -21.09 -28.97 -10.25
N LYS A 209 -21.99 -28.05 -10.60
CA LYS A 209 -22.46 -27.88 -11.97
C LYS A 209 -21.58 -26.87 -12.69
N VAL A 210 -20.67 -27.42 -13.49
CA VAL A 210 -19.87 -26.69 -14.49
C VAL A 210 -20.77 -26.09 -15.58
#